data_AF-A0A379TWF2-F1
#
_entry.id   AF-A0A379TWF2-F1
#
_cell.length_a   1.000
_cell.length_b   1.000
_cell.length_c   1.000
_cell.angle_alpha   90.00
_cell.angle_beta   90.00
_cell.angle_gamma   90.00
#
_symmetry.space_group_name_H-M   'P 1'
#
loop_
_entity.id
_entity.type
_entity.pdbx_description
1 polymer ?
#
loop_
_entity_poly.entity_id
_entity_poly.type
_entity_poly.pdbx_seq_one_letter_code
_entity_poly.pdbx_strand_id
1 'polypeptide(L)' 'MRNKGRVLPRKLIEEKLYNWDDDVSSNAVEVHVHHLRRKLGSEFIRTVHGIGYTLGDA' A
#
# COMPACT_ATOMS: atom_id res chain seq x y z
N MET A 1 -2.81 -5.19 -14.48
CA MET A 1 -2.44 -4.95 -13.06
C MET A 1 -2.47 -6.27 -12.30
N ARG A 2 -1.40 -6.67 -11.61
CA ARG A 2 -1.28 -7.99 -10.97
C ARG A 2 -2.18 -8.23 -9.74
N ASN A 3 -2.71 -7.18 -9.10
CA ASN A 3 -3.51 -7.26 -7.85
C ASN A 3 -4.74 -6.31 -7.82
N LYS A 4 -5.28 -5.91 -8.98
CA LYS A 4 -6.45 -5.00 -9.02
C LYS A 4 -7.65 -5.68 -8.34
N GLY A 5 -8.31 -4.99 -7.42
CA GLY A 5 -9.44 -5.53 -6.65
C GLY A 5 -9.10 -6.52 -5.53
N ARG A 6 -7.82 -6.88 -5.33
CA ARG A 6 -7.41 -7.81 -4.25
C ARG A 6 -6.92 -7.04 -3.02
N VAL A 7 -7.51 -7.34 -1.87
CA VAL A 7 -7.04 -6.80 -0.58
C VAL A 7 -5.69 -7.44 -0.25
N LEU A 8 -4.67 -6.59 -0.09
CA LEU A 8 -3.33 -6.98 0.32
C LEU A 8 -3.17 -6.63 1.81
N PRO A 9 -2.88 -7.61 2.67
CA PRO A 9 -2.61 -7.35 4.08
C PRO A 9 -1.41 -6.42 4.27
N ARG A 10 -1.42 -5.59 5.31
CA ARG A 10 -0.29 -4.69 5.61
C ARG A 10 1.04 -5.44 5.72
N LYS A 11 1.05 -6.56 6.44
CA LYS A 11 2.23 -7.43 6.59
C LYS A 11 2.82 -7.90 5.26
N LEU A 12 1.97 -8.26 4.29
CA LEU A 12 2.42 -8.73 2.97
C LEU A 12 3.07 -7.59 2.15
N ILE A 13 2.62 -6.35 2.37
CA ILE A 13 3.21 -5.18 1.74
C ILE A 13 4.56 -4.85 2.41
N GLU A 14 4.61 -4.93 3.74
CA GLU A 14 5.83 -4.77 4.54
C GLU A 14 6.90 -5.80 4.14
N GLU A 15 6.56 -7.09 4.07
CA GLU A 15 7.48 -8.16 3.64
C GLU A 15 8.10 -7.90 2.26
N LYS A 16 7.36 -7.24 1.36
CA LYS A 16 7.88 -6.87 0.04
C LYS A 16 8.72 -5.59 0.05
N LEU A 17 8.51 -4.71 1.03
CA LEU A 17 9.29 -3.49 1.24
C LEU A 17 10.59 -3.77 2.00
N TYR A 18 10.61 -4.75 2.90
CA TYR A 18 11.81 -5.15 3.65
C TYR A 18 12.98 -5.61 2.76
N ASN A 19 12.71 -6.07 1.54
CA ASN A 19 13.77 -6.37 0.56
C ASN A 19 14.34 -5.12 -0.12
N TRP A 20 13.76 -3.94 0.09
CA TRP A 20 14.10 -2.72 -0.65
C TRP A 20 14.87 -1.69 0.20
N ASP A 21 14.77 -1.72 1.54
CA ASP A 21 15.62 -0.88 2.39
C ASP A 21 15.62 -1.41 3.84
N ASP A 22 16.79 -1.46 4.47
CA ASP A 22 17.00 -2.06 5.80
C ASP A 22 16.41 -1.24 6.96
N ASP A 23 15.84 -0.06 6.68
CA ASP A 23 15.37 0.89 7.70
C ASP A 23 13.95 1.42 7.38
N VAL A 24 13.10 0.55 6.83
CA VAL A 24 11.68 0.83 6.62
C VAL A 24 11.02 0.98 8.00
N SER A 25 10.90 2.23 8.45
CA SER A 25 10.19 2.60 9.66
C SER A 25 8.79 2.00 9.66
N SER A 26 8.26 1.65 10.84
CA SER A 26 6.96 0.96 10.98
C SER A 26 5.75 1.70 10.37
N ASN A 27 5.95 2.94 9.89
CA ASN A 27 4.98 3.80 9.21
C ASN A 27 5.27 4.04 7.70
N ALA A 28 6.31 3.42 7.14
CA ALA A 28 6.76 3.70 5.78
C ALA A 28 5.72 3.32 4.72
N VAL A 29 4.91 2.29 4.99
CA VAL A 29 3.78 1.90 4.13
C VAL A 29 2.77 3.02 4.06
N GLU A 30 2.38 3.62 5.19
CA GLU A 30 1.43 4.74 5.23
C GLU A 30 1.98 5.96 4.47
N VAL A 31 3.27 6.27 4.64
CA VAL A 31 3.93 7.38 3.91
C VAL A 31 3.93 7.15 2.40
N HIS A 32 4.28 5.94 1.96
CA HIS A 32 4.29 5.60 0.54
C HIS A 32 2.88 5.61 -0.05
N VAL A 33 1.90 5.05 0.65
CA VAL A 33 0.49 5.10 0.22
C VAL A 33 0.01 6.55 0.13
N HIS A 34 0.41 7.42 1.07
CA HIS A 34 0.08 8.84 1.02
C HIS A 34 0.68 9.52 -0.23
N HIS A 35 1.97 9.30 -0.52
CA HIS A 35 2.61 9.83 -1.72
C HIS A 35 1.97 9.31 -3.02
N LEU A 36 1.63 8.02 -3.07
CA LEU A 36 0.98 7.41 -4.23
C LEU A 36 -0.42 7.97 -4.45
N ARG A 37 -1.23 8.15 -3.40
CA ARG A 37 -2.55 8.79 -3.49
C ARG A 37 -2.46 10.23 -3.97
N ARG A 38 -1.45 10.98 -3.53
CA ARG A 38 -1.21 12.34 -4.04
C ARG A 38 -0.88 12.36 -5.53
N LYS A 39 -0.19 11.34 -6.06
CA LYS A 39 0.22 11.27 -7.47
C LYS A 39 -0.84 10.67 -8.39
N LEU A 40 -1.57 9.65 -7.92
CA LEU A 40 -2.50 8.85 -8.72
C LEU A 40 -3.98 9.14 -8.44
N GLY A 41 -4.27 9.94 -7.41
CA GLY A 41 -5.61 10.15 -6.90
C GLY A 41 -5.96 9.22 -5.73
N SER A 42 -6.82 9.70 -4.82
CA SER A 42 -7.22 8.98 -3.62
C SER A 42 -7.98 7.68 -3.92
N GLU A 43 -8.68 7.62 -5.06
CA GLU A 43 -9.47 6.46 -5.49
C GLU A 43 -8.61 5.26 -5.91
N PHE A 44 -7.36 5.49 -6.29
CA PHE A 44 -6.47 4.45 -6.81
C PHE A 44 -6.04 3.44 -5.75
N ILE A 45 -5.90 3.87 -4.49
CA ILE A 45 -5.52 3.01 -3.36
C ILE A 45 -6.55 3.20 -2.25
N ARG A 46 -7.31 2.16 -1.94
CA ARG A 46 -8.31 2.18 -0.86
C ARG A 46 -7.78 1.47 0.38
N THR A 47 -8.03 2.06 1.55
CA THR A 47 -7.66 1.45 2.84
C THR A 47 -8.78 0.50 3.27
N VAL A 48 -8.42 -0.72 3.62
CA VAL A 48 -9.31 -1.68 4.27
C VAL A 48 -8.89 -1.75 5.73
N HIS A 49 -9.67 -1.09 6.60
CA HIS A 49 -9.35 -0.96 8.01
C HIS A 49 -9.14 -2.34 8.68
N GLY A 50 -8.10 -2.47 9.49
CA GLY A 50 -7.74 -3.72 10.17
C GLY A 50 -7.14 -4.82 9.28
N ILE A 51 -7.07 -4.63 7.95
CA ILE A 51 -6.57 -5.64 7.01
C ILE A 51 -5.38 -5.11 6.23
N GLY A 52 -5.52 -4.00 5.49
CA GLY A 52 -4.47 -3.46 4.65
C GLY A 52 -4.99 -2.56 3.53
N TYR A 53 -4.56 -2.79 2.29
CA TYR A 53 -4.85 -1.91 1.15
C TYR A 53 -5.31 -2.68 -0.08
N THR A 54 -6.13 -2.05 -0.90
CA THR A 54 -6.55 -2.57 -2.20
C THR A 54 -6.38 -1.52 -3.28
N LEU A 55 -6.10 -1.98 -4.50
CA LEU A 55 -6.08 -1.10 -5.68
C LEU A 55 -7.51 -0.93 -6.17
N GLY A 56 -7.96 0.32 -6.22
CA GLY A 56 -9.28 0.70 -6.75
C GLY A 56 -9.31 0.66 -8.27
N ASP A 57 -10.51 0.78 -8.81
CA ASP A 57 -10.74 0.99 -10.24
C ASP A 57 -10.57 2.48 -10.54
N ALA A 58 -9.32 2.86 -10.86
CA ALA A 58 -9.10 4.03 -11.70
C ALA A 58 -9.30 3.69 -13.17
#